data_AF-A0A8I1G776-F1
#
_entry.id   AF-A0A8I1G776-F1
#
_cell.length_a   1.000
_cell.length_b   1.000
_cell.length_c   1.000
_cell.angle_alpha   90.00
_cell.angle_beta   90.00
_cell.angle_gamma   90.00
#
_symmetry.space_group_name_H-M   'P 1'
#
loop_
_entity.id
_entity.type
_entity.pdbx_description
1 polymer ?
#
loop_
_entity_poly.entity_id
_entity_poly.type
_entity_poly.pdbx_seq_one_letter_code
_entity_poly.pdbx_strand_id
1 'polypeptide(L)'
;MDDTNKHGLSRYIPEAIKREVRQRCGFGCVICGFGFYDYEHFDPDFVDAKLHDPNGMTLLCSQCNQKRARGRLSAHTVEIANRNPKCKQLGFANEMFDFHNDPITVKFAGVTFYNCKDLIMVNDRPILTVLPSLEPHGPMLLSGVFCNAIGQETLRIHENEWSAKTDNWDVVCEGPRITIRGGLGDIVLALKMEVPNGLNSCAE
;
A
#
# COMPACT_ATOMS: atom_id res chain seq x y z
N MET A 1 -13.23 -24.73 -6.18
CA MET A 1 -11.80 -25.05 -6.35
C MET A 1 -11.28 -25.28 -4.97
N ASP A 2 -10.63 -26.42 -4.71
CA ASP A 2 -10.08 -26.69 -3.39
C ASP A 2 -9.12 -25.56 -3.00
N ASP A 3 -9.34 -24.98 -1.83
CA ASP A 3 -8.56 -23.86 -1.29
C ASP A 3 -7.20 -24.33 -0.74
N THR A 4 -6.80 -25.55 -1.12
CA THR A 4 -5.61 -26.26 -0.67
C THR A 4 -4.81 -26.77 -1.87
N ASN A 5 -3.49 -26.86 -1.72
CA ASN A 5 -2.62 -27.45 -2.74
C ASN A 5 -2.55 -28.99 -2.63
N LYS A 6 -1.73 -29.62 -3.48
CA LYS A 6 -1.54 -31.08 -3.50
C LYS A 6 -0.96 -31.68 -2.20
N HIS A 7 -0.49 -30.84 -1.28
CA HIS A 7 0.03 -31.21 0.03
C HIS A 7 -0.94 -30.88 1.18
N GLY A 8 -2.15 -30.39 0.87
CA GLY A 8 -3.15 -29.99 1.86
C GLY A 8 -2.88 -28.62 2.50
N LEU A 9 -1.91 -27.85 2.01
CA LEU A 9 -1.64 -26.49 2.50
C LEU A 9 -2.72 -25.54 1.97
N SER A 10 -3.42 -24.88 2.89
CA SER A 10 -4.43 -23.85 2.58
C SER A 10 -3.78 -22.57 2.03
N ARG A 11 -4.57 -21.73 1.34
CA ARG A 11 -4.19 -20.35 1.02
C ARG A 11 -4.12 -19.42 2.24
N TYR A 12 -4.64 -19.83 3.40
CA TYR A 12 -4.59 -19.04 4.63
C TYR A 12 -3.16 -18.95 5.18
N ILE A 13 -2.56 -17.76 5.07
CA ILE A 13 -1.25 -17.44 5.64
C ILE A 13 -1.45 -16.81 7.03
N PRO A 14 -0.80 -17.33 8.09
CA PRO A 14 -0.83 -16.71 9.42
C PRO A 14 -0.33 -15.26 9.40
N GLU A 15 -0.98 -14.38 10.19
CA GLU A 15 -0.65 -12.94 10.18
C GLU A 15 0.80 -12.61 10.58
N ALA A 16 1.40 -13.41 11.45
CA ALA A 16 2.81 -13.24 11.81
C ALA A 16 3.74 -13.42 10.60
N ILE A 17 3.48 -14.43 9.76
CA ILE A 17 4.23 -14.71 8.53
C ILE A 17 3.98 -13.61 7.51
N LYS A 18 2.71 -13.20 7.32
CA LYS A 18 2.39 -12.11 6.40
C LYS A 18 3.12 -10.82 6.77
N ARG A 19 3.13 -10.44 8.05
CA ARG A 19 3.83 -9.24 8.53
C ARG A 19 5.33 -9.32 8.29
N GLU A 20 5.96 -10.46 8.56
CA GLU A 20 7.38 -10.67 8.29
C GLU A 20 7.71 -10.45 6.81
N VAL A 21 6.91 -11.03 5.91
CA VAL A 21 7.05 -10.84 4.45
C VAL A 21 6.86 -9.37 4.08
N ARG A 22 5.83 -8.69 4.59
CA ARG A 22 5.57 -7.26 4.33
C ARG A 22 6.74 -6.37 4.76
N GLN A 23 7.23 -6.55 5.98
CA GLN A 23 8.34 -5.77 6.53
C GLN A 23 9.61 -5.96 5.72
N ARG A 24 9.93 -7.20 5.32
CA ARG A 24 11.09 -7.49 4.46
C ARG A 24 10.94 -6.84 3.09
N CYS A 25 9.79 -7.03 2.42
CA CYS A 25 9.52 -6.50 1.08
C CYS A 25 9.43 -4.97 1.03
N GLY A 26 9.19 -4.32 2.17
CA GLY A 26 8.97 -2.87 2.23
C GLY A 26 7.55 -2.47 1.84
N PHE A 27 6.58 -3.30 2.20
CA PHE A 27 5.14 -3.00 2.09
C PHE A 27 4.56 -2.89 0.67
N GLY A 28 5.29 -3.36 -0.34
CA GLY A 28 4.83 -3.36 -1.72
C GLY A 28 5.54 -4.40 -2.57
N CYS A 29 5.21 -4.39 -3.86
CA CYS A 29 5.77 -5.28 -4.86
C CYS A 29 7.29 -5.16 -4.92
N VAL A 30 8.00 -6.27 -4.71
CA VAL A 30 9.48 -6.27 -4.72
C VAL A 30 10.09 -5.93 -6.07
N ILE A 31 9.31 -6.01 -7.17
CA ILE A 31 9.75 -5.73 -8.54
C ILE A 31 9.61 -4.25 -8.91
N CYS A 32 8.43 -3.66 -8.65
CA CYS A 32 8.09 -2.34 -9.19
C CYS A 32 7.80 -1.26 -8.15
N GLY A 33 7.59 -1.59 -6.88
CA GLY A 33 7.31 -0.61 -5.83
C GLY A 33 5.83 -0.45 -5.44
N PHE A 34 4.91 -0.98 -6.24
CA PHE A 34 3.47 -0.74 -6.06
C PHE A 34 2.92 -1.32 -4.75
N GLY A 35 2.11 -0.52 -4.07
CA GLY A 35 1.65 -0.79 -2.71
C GLY A 35 0.45 -1.73 -2.58
N PHE A 36 -0.24 -2.07 -3.68
CA PHE A 36 -1.25 -3.14 -3.70
C PHE A 36 -0.66 -4.44 -4.26
N TYR A 37 -0.79 -5.52 -3.50
CA TYR A 37 -0.04 -6.76 -3.74
C TYR A 37 -0.80 -8.02 -3.32
N ASP A 38 -0.29 -9.14 -3.82
CA ASP A 38 -0.59 -10.50 -3.37
C ASP A 38 0.66 -11.13 -2.75
N TYR A 39 0.46 -12.09 -1.84
CA TYR A 39 1.52 -12.94 -1.32
C TYR A 39 1.83 -14.05 -2.32
N GLU A 40 3.05 -14.05 -2.85
CA GLU A 40 3.51 -15.03 -3.83
C GLU A 40 4.49 -16.00 -3.19
N HIS A 41 4.30 -17.30 -3.41
CA HIS A 41 5.31 -18.31 -3.11
C HIS A 41 6.21 -18.47 -4.32
N PHE A 42 7.53 -18.41 -4.15
CA PHE A 42 8.49 -18.58 -5.25
C PHE A 42 9.55 -19.66 -4.97
N ASP A 43 9.70 -20.11 -3.73
CA ASP A 43 10.65 -21.17 -3.35
C ASP A 43 10.10 -22.07 -2.22
N PRO A 44 9.37 -23.15 -2.57
CA PRO A 44 8.88 -23.50 -3.90
C PRO A 44 7.60 -22.72 -4.27
N ASP A 45 7.11 -22.87 -5.50
CA ASP A 45 5.78 -22.36 -5.89
C ASP A 45 4.67 -22.97 -5.00
N PHE A 46 3.55 -22.27 -4.83
CA PHE A 46 2.48 -22.69 -3.90
C PHE A 46 1.97 -24.11 -4.17
N VAL A 47 1.97 -24.57 -5.42
CA VAL A 47 1.52 -25.94 -5.78
C VAL A 47 2.40 -27.03 -5.15
N ASP A 48 3.66 -26.70 -4.83
CA ASP A 48 4.68 -27.61 -4.28
C ASP A 48 5.03 -27.30 -2.81
N ALA A 49 4.56 -26.18 -2.27
CA ALA A 49 4.82 -25.76 -0.90
C ALA A 49 4.16 -26.69 0.13
N LYS A 50 4.86 -26.98 1.23
CA LYS A 50 4.31 -27.77 2.35
C LYS A 50 3.92 -26.91 3.55
N LEU A 51 4.44 -25.68 3.59
CA LEU A 51 4.18 -24.68 4.61
C LEU A 51 4.36 -23.28 4.02
N HIS A 52 3.83 -22.27 4.70
CA HIS A 52 4.05 -20.86 4.36
C HIS A 52 5.39 -20.38 4.93
N ASP A 53 6.50 -20.67 4.25
CA ASP A 53 7.82 -20.22 4.67
C ASP A 53 8.01 -18.75 4.27
N PRO A 54 8.17 -17.81 5.22
CA PRO A 54 8.40 -16.41 4.87
C PRO A 54 9.61 -16.22 3.96
N ASN A 55 10.64 -17.07 4.02
CA ASN A 55 11.84 -16.98 3.18
C ASN A 55 11.56 -17.34 1.72
N GLY A 56 10.62 -18.25 1.48
CA GLY A 56 10.18 -18.70 0.15
C GLY A 56 8.99 -17.91 -0.42
N MET A 57 8.60 -16.82 0.24
CA MET A 57 7.45 -15.99 -0.11
C MET A 57 7.84 -14.55 -0.35
N THR A 58 7.02 -13.78 -1.06
CA THR A 58 7.26 -12.36 -1.32
C THR A 58 5.96 -11.60 -1.62
N LEU A 59 6.05 -10.30 -1.89
CA LEU A 59 4.95 -9.49 -2.36
C LEU A 59 5.10 -9.16 -3.85
N LEU A 60 4.05 -9.43 -4.63
CA LEU A 60 3.96 -9.00 -6.03
C LEU A 60 2.63 -8.28 -6.28
N CYS A 61 2.67 -7.16 -7.02
CA CYS A 61 1.44 -6.54 -7.52
C CYS A 61 0.79 -7.43 -8.59
N SER A 62 -0.50 -7.20 -8.85
CA SER A 62 -1.28 -7.94 -9.85
C SER A 62 -0.58 -8.06 -11.20
N GLN A 63 0.09 -7.00 -11.65
CA GLN A 63 0.82 -7.00 -12.93
C GLN A 63 2.04 -7.93 -12.91
N CYS A 64 2.85 -7.89 -11.84
CA CYS A 64 4.04 -8.72 -11.72
C CYS A 64 3.68 -10.18 -11.42
N ASN A 65 2.62 -10.42 -10.64
CA ASN A 65 2.08 -11.75 -10.42
C ASN A 65 1.58 -12.37 -11.75
N GLN A 66 0.82 -11.63 -12.57
CA GLN A 66 0.44 -12.11 -13.91
C GLN A 66 1.62 -12.37 -14.86
N LYS A 67 2.74 -11.66 -14.70
CA LYS A 67 3.98 -11.97 -15.44
C LYS A 67 4.57 -13.30 -14.97
N ARG A 68 4.56 -13.60 -13.66
CA ARG A 68 4.97 -14.91 -13.09
C ARG A 68 4.08 -16.04 -13.59
N ALA A 69 2.78 -15.91 -13.41
CA ALA A 69 1.80 -16.94 -13.77
C ALA A 69 1.83 -17.30 -15.28
N ARG A 70 2.25 -16.35 -16.13
CA ARG A 70 2.37 -16.56 -17.59
C ARG A 70 3.81 -16.83 -18.07
N GLY A 71 4.74 -17.13 -17.15
CA GLY A 71 6.13 -17.48 -17.49
C GLY A 71 6.99 -16.35 -18.06
N ARG A 72 6.53 -15.10 -18.00
CA ARG A 72 7.28 -13.90 -18.46
C ARG A 72 8.18 -13.31 -17.38
N LEU A 73 8.03 -13.77 -16.14
CA LEU A 73 8.89 -13.46 -15.02
C LEU A 73 9.26 -14.79 -14.34
N SER A 74 10.53 -15.03 -14.06
CA SER A 74 11.00 -16.29 -13.47
C SER A 74 11.03 -16.24 -11.94
N ALA A 75 11.06 -17.42 -11.30
CA ALA A 75 11.14 -17.53 -9.84
C ALA A 75 12.47 -16.96 -9.36
N HIS A 76 13.53 -17.25 -10.11
CA HIS A 76 14.87 -16.73 -9.89
C HIS A 76 14.94 -15.20 -9.93
N THR A 77 14.26 -14.55 -10.89
CA THR A 77 14.22 -13.08 -10.93
C THR A 77 13.47 -12.51 -9.72
N VAL A 78 12.40 -13.16 -9.29
CA VAL A 78 11.65 -12.77 -8.08
C VAL A 78 12.47 -12.97 -6.81
N GLU A 79 13.19 -14.08 -6.70
CA GLU A 79 14.11 -14.36 -5.60
C GLU A 79 15.19 -13.26 -5.49
N ILE A 80 15.83 -12.89 -6.60
CA ILE A 80 16.82 -11.81 -6.65
C ILE A 80 16.19 -10.50 -6.17
N ALA A 81 14.99 -10.16 -6.66
CA ALA A 81 14.29 -8.95 -6.24
C ALA A 81 13.88 -8.99 -4.76
N ASN A 82 13.49 -10.15 -4.21
CA ASN A 82 13.15 -10.31 -2.80
C ASN A 82 14.35 -10.04 -1.87
N ARG A 83 15.58 -10.35 -2.31
CA ARG A 83 16.81 -10.04 -1.55
C ARG A 83 17.14 -8.54 -1.51
N ASN A 84 16.72 -7.80 -2.53
CA ASN A 84 16.88 -6.34 -2.58
C ASN A 84 15.59 -5.67 -3.12
N PRO A 85 14.51 -5.61 -2.32
CA PRO A 85 13.19 -5.18 -2.79
C PRO A 85 13.18 -3.76 -3.34
N LYS A 86 12.44 -3.53 -4.44
CA LYS A 86 12.31 -2.20 -5.05
C LYS A 86 11.80 -1.15 -4.05
N CYS A 87 10.82 -1.48 -3.22
CA CYS A 87 10.30 -0.57 -2.19
C CYS A 87 11.40 -0.17 -1.19
N LYS A 88 12.26 -1.11 -0.77
CA LYS A 88 13.38 -0.80 0.14
C LYS A 88 14.44 0.07 -0.51
N GLN A 89 14.72 -0.12 -1.81
CA GLN A 89 15.63 0.74 -2.56
C GLN A 89 15.10 2.18 -2.69
N LEU A 90 13.78 2.34 -2.91
CA LEU A 90 13.14 3.65 -3.03
C LEU A 90 12.86 4.30 -1.66
N GLY A 91 12.74 3.51 -0.60
CA GLY A 91 12.37 3.96 0.73
C GLY A 91 10.86 4.12 0.95
N PHE A 92 10.04 3.66 0.01
CA PHE A 92 8.57 3.65 0.10
C PHE A 92 7.93 2.63 -0.85
N ALA A 93 6.67 2.28 -0.57
CA ALA A 93 5.74 1.71 -1.53
C ALA A 93 4.71 2.78 -1.93
N ASN A 94 4.25 2.79 -3.18
CA ASN A 94 3.37 3.83 -3.70
C ASN A 94 2.24 3.29 -4.57
N GLU A 95 1.21 4.11 -4.79
CA GLU A 95 0.23 3.96 -5.87
C GLU A 95 -0.52 5.29 -6.08
N MET A 96 -1.34 5.37 -7.13
CA MET A 96 -2.19 6.52 -7.41
C MET A 96 -3.58 6.39 -6.79
N PHE A 97 -4.12 7.49 -6.28
CA PHE A 97 -5.56 7.65 -6.09
C PHE A 97 -6.25 7.97 -7.42
N ASP A 98 -7.41 7.36 -7.64
CA ASP A 98 -8.27 7.60 -8.80
C ASP A 98 -9.43 8.52 -8.39
N PHE A 99 -9.21 9.83 -8.50
CA PHE A 99 -10.22 10.86 -8.21
C PHE A 99 -10.78 11.46 -9.50
N HIS A 100 -12.03 11.92 -9.45
CA HIS A 100 -12.63 12.65 -10.56
C HIS A 100 -12.16 14.12 -10.62
N ASN A 101 -12.61 14.83 -11.65
CA ASN A 101 -12.31 16.25 -11.90
C ASN A 101 -13.27 17.25 -11.22
N ASP A 102 -14.42 16.80 -10.70
CA ASP A 102 -15.29 17.59 -9.82
C ASP A 102 -14.73 17.70 -8.37
N PRO A 103 -15.24 18.58 -7.49
CA PRO A 103 -14.80 18.64 -6.10
C PRO A 103 -14.99 17.33 -5.33
N ILE A 104 -13.92 16.85 -4.69
CA ILE A 104 -13.96 15.63 -3.85
C ILE A 104 -14.33 15.92 -2.40
N THR A 105 -14.81 14.89 -1.70
CA THR A 105 -15.07 14.91 -0.25
C THR A 105 -13.92 14.23 0.49
N VAL A 106 -13.32 14.93 1.46
CA VAL A 106 -12.31 14.35 2.35
C VAL A 106 -12.88 14.30 3.76
N LYS A 107 -13.04 13.11 4.30
CA LYS A 107 -13.40 12.90 5.72
C LYS A 107 -12.11 12.61 6.47
N PHE A 108 -11.72 13.49 7.39
CA PHE A 108 -10.49 13.33 8.15
C PHE A 108 -10.71 13.69 9.61
N ALA A 109 -10.31 12.81 10.53
CA ALA A 109 -10.39 13.02 11.98
C ALA A 109 -11.79 13.48 12.47
N GLY A 110 -12.86 12.89 11.93
CA GLY A 110 -14.25 13.23 12.27
C GLY A 110 -14.79 14.50 11.61
N VAL A 111 -13.98 15.22 10.82
CA VAL A 111 -14.38 16.40 10.06
C VAL A 111 -14.62 16.02 8.60
N THR A 112 -15.64 16.61 7.98
CA THR A 112 -15.91 16.46 6.54
C THR A 112 -15.57 17.75 5.81
N PHE A 113 -14.64 17.67 4.86
CA PHE A 113 -14.26 18.76 3.97
C PHE A 113 -14.88 18.52 2.59
N TYR A 114 -15.51 19.56 2.05
CA TYR A 114 -16.07 19.55 0.70
C TYR A 114 -15.68 20.84 -0.01
N ASN A 115 -15.11 20.72 -1.21
CA ASN A 115 -14.64 21.85 -2.01
C ASN A 115 -13.74 22.83 -1.21
N CYS A 116 -12.89 22.28 -0.36
CA CYS A 116 -11.98 23.02 0.50
C CYS A 116 -10.57 22.88 -0.05
N LYS A 117 -9.88 24.00 -0.27
CA LYS A 117 -8.51 24.01 -0.79
C LYS A 117 -7.50 23.54 0.26
N ASP A 118 -7.52 24.21 1.40
CA ASP A 118 -6.56 24.01 2.49
C ASP A 118 -7.30 23.36 3.66
N LEU A 119 -7.29 22.02 3.72
CA LEU A 119 -8.09 21.24 4.67
C LEU A 119 -7.48 21.30 6.06
N ILE A 120 -6.15 21.25 6.14
CA ILE A 120 -5.40 21.35 7.39
C ILE A 120 -4.26 22.34 7.20
N MET A 121 -4.26 23.37 8.05
CA MET A 121 -3.24 24.42 8.10
C MET A 121 -2.56 24.41 9.46
N VAL A 122 -1.22 24.43 9.49
CA VAL A 122 -0.43 24.53 10.72
C VAL A 122 0.63 25.61 10.52
N ASN A 123 0.62 26.67 11.34
CA ASN A 123 1.55 27.80 11.23
C ASN A 123 1.63 28.37 9.79
N ASP A 124 0.47 28.62 9.18
CA ASP A 124 0.33 29.11 7.79
C ASP A 124 0.89 28.18 6.71
N ARG A 125 1.17 26.92 7.06
CA ARG A 125 1.61 25.89 6.12
C ARG A 125 0.48 24.90 5.88
N PRO A 126 0.03 24.73 4.63
CA PRO A 126 -0.91 23.67 4.30
C PRO A 126 -0.26 22.30 4.45
N ILE A 127 -0.84 21.45 5.29
CA ILE A 127 -0.39 20.06 5.53
C ILE A 127 -1.28 19.06 4.78
N LEU A 128 -2.52 19.43 4.46
CA LEU A 128 -3.43 18.64 3.64
C LEU A 128 -4.21 19.60 2.72
N THR A 129 -4.11 19.38 1.41
CA THR A 129 -4.70 20.25 0.39
C THR A 129 -5.38 19.47 -0.71
N VAL A 130 -6.38 20.09 -1.32
CA VAL A 130 -7.02 19.64 -2.55
C VAL A 130 -7.00 20.79 -3.55
N LEU A 131 -6.41 20.57 -4.72
CA LEU A 131 -6.29 21.56 -5.79
C LEU A 131 -6.90 21.03 -7.09
N PRO A 132 -7.48 21.87 -7.95
CA PRO A 132 -7.82 21.45 -9.30
C PRO A 132 -6.54 21.12 -10.09
N SER A 133 -6.61 20.15 -10.99
CA SER A 133 -5.52 19.92 -11.95
C SER A 133 -5.37 21.12 -12.89
N LEU A 134 -4.12 21.36 -13.30
CA LEU A 134 -3.80 22.32 -14.36
C LEU A 134 -4.14 21.77 -15.76
N GLU A 135 -4.31 20.46 -15.89
CA GLU A 135 -4.71 19.82 -17.13
C GLU A 135 -6.23 19.94 -17.35
N PRO A 136 -6.69 20.29 -18.56
CA PRO A 136 -8.11 20.27 -18.89
C PRO A 136 -8.74 18.92 -18.58
N HIS A 137 -9.81 18.91 -17.79
CA HIS A 137 -10.50 17.71 -17.31
C HIS A 137 -9.66 16.77 -16.43
N GLY A 138 -8.51 17.21 -15.94
CA GLY A 138 -7.69 16.45 -14.99
C GLY A 138 -8.34 16.31 -13.61
N PRO A 139 -7.92 15.32 -12.81
CA PRO A 139 -8.53 15.02 -11.52
C PRO A 139 -8.28 16.13 -10.50
N MET A 140 -9.07 16.15 -9.43
CA MET A 140 -8.67 16.90 -8.24
C MET A 140 -7.41 16.28 -7.64
N LEU A 141 -6.46 17.12 -7.24
CA LEU A 141 -5.14 16.76 -6.75
C LEU A 141 -5.08 16.91 -5.23
N LEU A 142 -5.09 15.79 -4.52
CA LEU A 142 -4.87 15.71 -3.08
C LEU A 142 -3.36 15.69 -2.81
N SER A 143 -2.90 16.50 -1.86
CA SER A 143 -1.54 16.45 -1.34
C SER A 143 -1.55 16.55 0.19
N GLY A 144 -0.63 15.87 0.85
CA GLY A 144 -0.46 16.03 2.29
C GLY A 144 0.62 15.13 2.88
N VAL A 145 0.94 15.37 4.15
CA VAL A 145 1.95 14.60 4.89
C VAL A 145 1.34 14.14 6.20
N PHE A 146 1.48 12.85 6.49
CA PHE A 146 1.07 12.23 7.75
C PHE A 146 2.30 11.76 8.49
N CYS A 147 2.34 12.06 9.79
CA CYS A 147 3.44 11.71 10.67
C CYS A 147 2.95 10.91 11.87
N ASN A 148 3.85 10.14 12.48
CA ASN A 148 3.61 9.52 13.78
C ASN A 148 3.75 10.55 14.93
N ALA A 149 3.54 10.09 16.17
CA ALA A 149 3.57 10.94 17.36
C ALA A 149 4.91 11.64 17.63
N ILE A 150 6.02 11.16 17.06
CA ILE A 150 7.36 11.77 17.17
C ILE A 150 7.72 12.62 15.94
N GLY A 151 6.77 12.84 15.03
CA GLY A 151 6.92 13.71 13.86
C GLY A 151 7.62 13.06 12.67
N GLN A 152 7.89 11.75 12.70
CA GLN A 152 8.42 11.04 11.53
C GLN A 152 7.31 10.80 10.51
N GLU A 153 7.59 11.09 9.25
CA GLU A 153 6.67 10.85 8.13
C GLU A 153 6.37 9.36 7.99
N THR A 154 5.09 9.01 8.00
CA THR A 154 4.61 7.64 7.78
C THR A 154 4.08 7.46 6.36
N LEU A 155 3.35 8.45 5.87
CA LEU A 155 2.80 8.48 4.52
C LEU A 155 2.76 9.89 3.98
N ARG A 156 3.07 10.04 2.71
CA ARG A 156 2.93 11.28 1.95
C ARG A 156 1.99 11.07 0.79
N ILE A 157 1.18 12.07 0.49
CA ILE A 157 0.40 12.19 -0.73
C ILE A 157 0.95 13.39 -1.48
N HIS A 158 1.32 13.21 -2.74
CA HIS A 158 1.73 14.28 -3.63
C HIS A 158 0.93 14.16 -4.91
N GLU A 159 -0.01 15.08 -5.13
CA GLU A 159 -0.86 15.14 -6.33
C GLU A 159 -1.47 13.77 -6.68
N ASN A 160 -2.19 13.19 -5.71
CA ASN A 160 -2.83 11.86 -5.76
C ASN A 160 -1.89 10.65 -5.71
N GLU A 161 -0.58 10.80 -5.85
CA GLU A 161 0.35 9.71 -5.58
C GLU A 161 0.57 9.58 -4.08
N TRP A 162 0.19 8.46 -3.48
CA TRP A 162 0.54 8.18 -2.09
C TRP A 162 1.80 7.33 -2.00
N SER A 163 2.60 7.55 -0.97
CA SER A 163 3.85 6.85 -0.69
C SER A 163 3.93 6.51 0.80
N ALA A 164 3.88 5.22 1.13
CA ALA A 164 4.04 4.71 2.48
C ALA A 164 5.51 4.34 2.74
N LYS A 165 6.11 4.92 3.78
CA LYS A 165 7.53 4.76 4.08
C LYS A 165 7.87 3.35 4.55
N THR A 166 9.06 2.86 4.22
CA THR A 166 9.49 1.48 4.54
C THR A 166 10.01 1.27 5.96
N ASP A 167 10.10 2.34 6.74
CA ASP A 167 10.47 2.39 8.17
C ASP A 167 9.24 2.40 9.11
N ASN A 168 8.01 2.43 8.56
CA ASN A 168 6.81 2.10 9.32
C ASN A 168 6.91 0.70 9.95
N TRP A 169 6.24 0.46 11.08
CA TRP A 169 6.25 -0.87 11.71
C TRP A 169 5.49 -1.89 10.87
N ASP A 170 4.30 -1.55 10.38
CA ASP A 170 3.58 -2.36 9.41
C ASP A 170 2.67 -1.49 8.53
N VAL A 171 2.50 -1.89 7.27
CA VAL A 171 1.59 -1.24 6.33
C VAL A 171 0.83 -2.31 5.56
N VAL A 172 -0.50 -2.22 5.61
CA VAL A 172 -1.42 -3.17 4.98
C VAL A 172 -2.30 -2.42 3.98
N CYS A 173 -2.32 -2.93 2.76
CA CYS A 173 -3.15 -2.41 1.67
C CYS A 173 -4.15 -3.49 1.26
N GLU A 174 -5.42 -3.33 1.64
CA GLU A 174 -6.47 -4.33 1.43
C GLU A 174 -7.73 -3.69 0.86
N GLY A 175 -8.12 -4.13 -0.35
CA GLY A 175 -9.20 -3.48 -1.09
C GLY A 175 -8.92 -1.99 -1.26
N PRO A 176 -9.84 -1.09 -0.85
CA PRO A 176 -9.60 0.34 -0.94
C PRO A 176 -8.90 0.94 0.29
N ARG A 177 -8.40 0.13 1.24
CA ARG A 177 -7.87 0.60 2.52
C ARG A 177 -6.36 0.52 2.58
N ILE A 178 -5.75 1.55 3.17
CA ILE A 178 -4.34 1.61 3.55
C ILE A 178 -4.31 1.80 5.06
N THR A 179 -3.71 0.86 5.78
CA THR A 179 -3.57 0.91 7.25
C THR A 179 -2.10 0.89 7.61
N ILE A 180 -1.67 1.89 8.39
CA ILE A 180 -0.32 2.02 8.92
C ILE A 180 -0.35 1.85 10.42
N ARG A 181 0.55 1.03 10.93
CA ARG A 181 0.65 0.69 12.35
C ARG A 181 2.00 1.11 12.92
N GLY A 182 1.99 1.57 14.17
CA GLY A 182 3.18 1.87 14.97
C GLY A 182 3.63 0.70 15.85
N GLY A 183 2.76 -0.30 16.01
CA GLY A 183 2.96 -1.49 16.82
C GLY A 183 1.75 -2.43 16.76
N LEU A 184 1.78 -3.49 17.56
CA LEU A 184 0.67 -4.44 17.62
C LEU A 184 -0.58 -3.76 18.20
N GLY A 185 -1.65 -3.68 17.39
CA GLY A 185 -2.89 -3.01 17.78
C GLY A 185 -2.86 -1.48 17.70
N ASP A 186 -1.70 -0.88 17.41
CA ASP A 186 -1.52 0.57 17.36
C ASP A 186 -1.67 1.08 15.92
N ILE A 187 -2.84 1.64 15.58
CA ILE A 187 -3.12 2.26 14.28
C ILE A 187 -2.71 3.72 14.32
N VAL A 188 -1.72 4.07 13.48
CA VAL A 188 -1.24 5.46 13.34
C VAL A 188 -2.03 6.20 12.26
N LEU A 189 -2.40 5.50 11.19
CA LEU A 189 -3.18 6.04 10.09
C LEU A 189 -4.01 4.94 9.43
N ALA A 190 -5.28 5.20 9.18
CA ALA A 190 -6.11 4.35 8.34
C ALA A 190 -6.86 5.22 7.33
N LEU A 191 -6.60 4.99 6.05
CA LEU A 191 -7.24 5.68 4.94
C LEU A 191 -8.05 4.68 4.13
N LYS A 192 -9.25 5.10 3.71
CA LYS A 192 -10.09 4.36 2.77
C LYS A 192 -10.40 5.25 1.58
N MET A 193 -10.04 4.78 0.40
CA MET A 193 -10.38 5.41 -0.86
C MET A 193 -11.89 5.26 -1.11
N GLU A 194 -12.58 6.38 -1.34
CA GLU A 194 -13.99 6.44 -1.74
C GLU A 194 -14.05 6.88 -3.20
N VAL A 195 -13.43 6.08 -4.09
CA VAL A 195 -13.30 6.43 -5.52
C VAL A 195 -14.67 6.54 -6.22
N PRO A 196 -14.83 7.47 -7.17
CA PRO A 196 -13.87 8.53 -7.53
C PRO A 196 -14.04 9.82 -6.66
N ASN A 197 -14.86 9.75 -5.62
CA ASN A 197 -15.44 10.91 -4.93
C ASN A 197 -14.60 11.45 -3.76
N GLY A 198 -13.57 10.74 -3.32
CA GLY A 198 -12.60 11.25 -2.36
C GLY A 198 -12.03 10.22 -1.39
N LEU A 199 -11.78 10.65 -0.15
CA LEU A 199 -10.98 9.92 0.83
C LEU A 199 -11.62 9.98 2.22
N ASN A 200 -11.53 8.88 2.97
CA ASN A 200 -12.05 8.81 4.32
C ASN A 200 -11.00 8.24 5.28
N SER A 201 -10.65 8.96 6.34
CA SER A 201 -9.89 8.41 7.45
C SER A 201 -10.82 7.55 8.30
N CYS A 202 -10.60 6.23 8.32
CA CYS A 202 -11.35 5.36 9.20
C CYS A 202 -10.83 5.53 10.63
N ALA A 203 -11.67 5.99 11.55
CA ALA A 203 -11.49 5.68 12.96
C ALA A 203 -12.10 4.28 13.17
N GLU A 204 -11.32 3.32 13.64
CA GLU A 204 -11.86 2.08 14.22
C GLU A 204 -12.28 2.31 15.66
#